data_AF-A0A9X6XA02-F1
#
_entry.id   AF-A0A9X6XA02-F1
#
_cell.length_a   1.000
_cell.length_b   1.000
_cell.length_c   1.000
_cell.angle_alpha   90.00
_cell.angle_beta   90.00
_cell.angle_gamma   90.00
#
_symmetry.space_group_name_H-M   'P 1'
#
loop_
_entity.id
_entity.type
_entity.pdbx_description
1 polymer ?
#
loop_
_entity_poly.entity_id
_entity_poly.type
_entity_poly.pdbx_seq_one_letter_code
_entity_poly.pdbx_strand_id
1 'polypeptide(L)'
;MKAEARKLYNPQREELNKPSRNQFPQTKKRKTIRIHRIILTTLFLSLIVASGIYMYSQNKIASAKQHELSTLHVEQKKVAKTEKDLNRQIRLLNDPDFIANYARDQYMFSKKGETIIIVPKSKDEIKSN
;
A
#
# COMPACT_ATOMS: atom_id res chain seq x y z
N MET A 1 -56.06 -15.69 -78.40
CA MET A 1 -55.12 -14.76 -77.71
C MET A 1 -54.10 -15.44 -76.79
N LYS A 2 -54.48 -16.33 -75.85
CA LYS A 2 -53.52 -16.93 -74.90
C LYS A 2 -52.54 -17.97 -75.51
N ALA A 3 -52.91 -18.58 -76.64
CA ALA A 3 -52.12 -19.62 -77.31
C ALA A 3 -50.94 -19.06 -78.13
N GLU A 4 -51.07 -17.84 -78.67
CA GLU A 4 -50.02 -17.19 -79.47
C GLU A 4 -48.88 -16.65 -78.59
N ALA A 5 -49.21 -16.18 -77.39
CA ALA A 5 -48.23 -15.68 -76.42
C ALA A 5 -47.19 -16.74 -76.01
N ARG A 6 -47.56 -18.03 -76.02
CA ARG A 6 -46.63 -19.12 -75.69
C ARG A 6 -45.60 -19.37 -76.78
N LYS A 7 -45.90 -19.04 -78.05
CA LYS A 7 -44.95 -19.16 -79.16
C LYS A 7 -43.92 -18.02 -79.21
N LEU A 8 -44.17 -16.94 -78.47
CA LEU A 8 -43.29 -15.78 -78.34
C LEU A 8 -42.38 -15.84 -77.10
N TYR A 9 -42.52 -16.88 -76.27
CA TYR A 9 -41.66 -17.06 -75.10
C TYR A 9 -40.27 -17.55 -75.54
N ASN A 10 -39.28 -16.66 -75.42
CA ASN A 10 -37.88 -17.01 -75.62
C ASN A 10 -37.15 -17.01 -74.26
N PRO A 11 -36.75 -18.19 -73.74
CA PRO A 11 -36.11 -18.31 -72.42
C PRO A 11 -34.74 -17.62 -72.34
N GLN A 12 -34.08 -17.36 -73.47
CA GLN A 12 -32.78 -16.66 -73.49
C GLN A 12 -32.88 -15.18 -73.10
N ARG A 13 -34.07 -14.58 -73.19
CA ARG A 13 -34.29 -13.17 -72.78
C ARG A 13 -34.22 -12.98 -71.26
N GLU A 14 -34.49 -14.02 -70.48
CA GLU A 14 -34.36 -13.99 -69.02
C GLU A 14 -32.89 -14.04 -68.57
N GLU A 15 -32.03 -14.75 -69.31
CA GLU A 15 -30.58 -14.83 -69.05
C GLU A 15 -29.88 -13.46 -69.25
N LEU A 16 -30.25 -12.74 -70.30
CA LEU A 16 -29.65 -11.43 -70.65
C LEU A 16 -30.07 -10.30 -69.70
N ASN A 17 -31.18 -10.46 -68.98
CA ASN A 17 -31.69 -9.46 -68.03
C ASN A 17 -31.68 -9.98 -66.58
N LYS A 18 -30.64 -10.74 -66.22
CA LYS A 18 -30.33 -10.97 -64.80
C LYS A 18 -29.57 -9.75 -64.31
N PRO A 19 -30.06 -9.03 -63.28
CA PRO A 19 -29.29 -7.93 -62.70
C PRO A 19 -27.93 -8.49 -62.25
N SER A 20 -26.84 -7.92 -62.78
CA SER A 20 -25.49 -8.31 -62.37
C SER A 20 -25.40 -8.21 -60.85
N ARG A 21 -24.84 -9.23 -60.19
CA ARG A 21 -24.70 -9.33 -58.73
C ARG A 21 -24.02 -8.12 -58.08
N ASN A 22 -23.43 -7.24 -58.89
CA ASN A 22 -22.74 -6.01 -58.52
C ASN A 22 -23.58 -4.71 -58.71
N GLN A 23 -24.86 -4.80 -59.09
CA GLN A 23 -25.72 -3.62 -59.32
C GLN A 23 -26.14 -2.87 -58.05
N PHE A 24 -26.03 -3.52 -56.89
CA PHE A 24 -26.26 -2.85 -55.60
C PHE A 24 -24.91 -2.51 -54.95
N PRO A 25 -24.66 -1.25 -54.52
CA PRO A 25 -23.44 -0.91 -53.81
C PRO A 25 -23.39 -1.72 -52.51
N GLN A 26 -22.48 -2.70 -52.47
CA GLN A 26 -22.22 -3.49 -51.27
C GLN A 26 -21.81 -2.52 -50.16
N THR A 27 -22.64 -2.40 -49.12
CA THR A 27 -22.41 -1.42 -48.06
C THR A 27 -21.11 -1.77 -47.33
N LYS A 28 -20.05 -0.98 -47.57
CA LYS A 28 -18.71 -1.12 -46.98
C LYS A 28 -18.68 -0.95 -45.44
N LYS A 29 -19.85 -0.86 -44.79
CA LYS A 29 -20.03 -0.61 -43.35
C LYS A 29 -19.51 -1.74 -42.45
N ARG A 30 -19.35 -2.97 -42.96
CA ARG A 30 -18.85 -4.10 -42.16
C ARG A 30 -17.37 -4.01 -41.81
N LYS A 31 -16.55 -3.36 -42.65
CA LYS A 31 -15.10 -3.22 -42.40
C LYS A 31 -14.82 -2.17 -41.31
N THR A 32 -15.56 -1.06 -41.32
CA THR A 32 -15.39 0.01 -40.32
C THR A 32 -15.76 -0.44 -38.92
N ILE A 33 -16.85 -1.22 -38.76
CA ILE A 33 -17.26 -1.77 -37.45
C ILE A 33 -16.19 -2.70 -36.85
N ARG A 34 -15.58 -3.57 -37.67
CA ARG A 34 -14.49 -4.46 -37.20
C ARG A 34 -13.26 -3.67 -36.75
N ILE A 35 -12.89 -2.63 -37.50
CA ILE A 35 -11.76 -1.76 -37.16
C ILE A 35 -12.04 -1.01 -35.85
N HIS A 36 -13.24 -0.46 -35.67
CA HIS A 36 -13.61 0.22 -34.41
C HIS A 36 -13.57 -0.75 -33.22
N ARG A 37 -14.01 -2.00 -33.39
CA ARG A 37 -13.94 -3.01 -32.34
C ARG A 37 -12.49 -3.33 -31.94
N ILE A 38 -11.59 -3.46 -32.92
CA ILE A 38 -10.17 -3.70 -32.67
C ILE A 38 -9.54 -2.50 -31.95
N ILE A 39 -9.80 -1.27 -32.40
CA ILE A 39 -9.30 -0.05 -31.76
C ILE A 39 -9.79 0.06 -30.31
N LEU A 40 -11.07 -0.25 -30.05
CA LEU A 40 -11.61 -0.19 -28.70
C LEU A 40 -10.96 -1.24 -27.79
N THR A 41 -10.72 -2.46 -28.31
CA THR A 41 -10.07 -3.53 -27.55
C THR A 41 -8.60 -3.24 -27.25
N THR A 42 -7.86 -2.64 -28.18
CA THR A 42 -6.46 -2.27 -27.96
C THR A 42 -6.34 -1.10 -26.98
N LEU A 43 -7.25 -0.12 -27.06
CA LEU A 43 -7.33 0.98 -26.10
C LEU A 43 -7.62 0.46 -24.68
N PHE A 44 -8.60 -0.45 -24.55
CA PHE A 44 -8.94 -1.04 -23.27
C PHE A 44 -7.79 -1.86 -22.67
N LEU A 45 -7.09 -2.65 -23.50
CA LEU A 45 -5.93 -3.40 -23.06
C LEU A 45 -4.78 -2.48 -22.63
N SER A 46 -4.54 -1.38 -23.36
CA SER A 46 -3.56 -0.36 -22.99
C SER A 46 -3.86 0.28 -21.62
N LEU A 47 -5.14 0.58 -21.34
CA LEU A 47 -5.59 1.07 -20.03
C LEU A 47 -5.32 0.08 -18.89
N ILE A 48 -5.57 -1.21 -19.11
CA ILE A 48 -5.29 -2.26 -18.11
C ILE A 48 -3.79 -2.33 -17.80
N VAL A 49 -2.94 -2.31 -18.83
CA VAL A 49 -1.48 -2.36 -18.65
C VAL A 49 -0.97 -1.12 -17.91
N ALA A 50 -1.44 0.07 -18.28
CA ALA A 50 -1.08 1.31 -17.59
C ALA A 50 -1.54 1.30 -16.11
N SER A 51 -2.75 0.81 -15.85
CA SER A 51 -3.28 0.66 -14.48
C SER A 51 -2.46 -0.36 -13.67
N GLY A 52 -2.06 -1.48 -14.26
CA GLY A 52 -1.20 -2.47 -13.62
C GLY A 52 0.18 -1.93 -13.23
N ILE A 53 0.82 -1.15 -14.12
CA ILE A 53 2.10 -0.48 -13.83
C ILE A 53 1.95 0.53 -12.69
N TYR A 54 0.86 1.31 -12.70
CA TYR A 54 0.57 2.29 -11.64
C TYR A 54 0.32 1.62 -10.28
N MET A 55 -0.44 0.52 -10.23
CA MET A 55 -0.63 -0.23 -8.98
C MET A 55 0.67 -0.85 -8.46
N TYR A 56 1.53 -1.36 -9.34
CA TYR A 56 2.81 -1.93 -8.93
C TYR A 56 3.76 -0.89 -8.32
N SER A 57 3.79 0.34 -8.85
CA SER A 57 4.60 1.43 -8.26
C SER A 57 4.08 1.87 -6.90
N GLN A 58 2.75 1.93 -6.73
CA GLN A 58 2.12 2.33 -5.48
C GLN A 58 2.32 1.31 -4.36
N ASN A 59 2.34 0.00 -4.67
CA ASN A 59 2.63 -1.03 -3.66
C ASN A 59 4.04 -0.89 -3.08
N LYS A 60 5.05 -0.55 -3.89
CA LYS A 60 6.41 -0.30 -3.39
C LYS A 60 6.49 0.92 -2.47
N ILE A 61 5.77 1.99 -2.82
CA ILE A 61 5.71 3.21 -2.00
C ILE A 61 4.97 2.94 -0.69
N ALA A 62 3.88 2.17 -0.73
CA ALA A 62 3.11 1.81 0.46
C ALA A 62 3.92 0.96 1.44
N SER A 63 4.66 -0.05 0.94
CA SER A 63 5.53 -0.88 1.78
C SER A 63 6.70 -0.08 2.38
N ALA A 64 7.31 0.84 1.61
CA ALA A 64 8.36 1.71 2.13
C ALA A 64 7.84 2.63 3.25
N LYS A 65 6.65 3.23 3.06
CA LYS A 65 5.99 4.06 4.08
C LYS A 65 5.64 3.28 5.35
N GLN A 66 5.21 2.03 5.25
CA GLN A 66 4.93 1.21 6.43
C GLN A 66 6.19 0.94 7.25
N HIS A 67 7.32 0.68 6.59
CA HIS A 67 8.58 0.49 7.29
C HIS A 67 9.02 1.77 8.02
N GLU A 68 8.95 2.92 7.33
CA GLU A 68 9.28 4.24 7.90
C GLU A 68 8.39 4.62 9.09
N LEU A 69 7.08 4.34 9.02
CA LEU A 69 6.17 4.54 10.14
C LEU A 69 6.50 3.63 11.33
N SER A 70 6.90 2.38 11.08
CA SER A 70 7.27 1.46 12.14
C SER A 70 8.56 1.90 12.87
N THR A 71 9.56 2.38 12.13
CA THR A 71 10.82 2.89 12.69
C THR A 71 10.57 4.16 13.49
N LEU A 72 9.80 5.10 12.93
CA LEU A 72 9.42 6.34 13.63
C LEU A 72 8.65 6.06 14.92
N HIS A 73 7.73 5.09 14.93
CA HIS A 73 7.02 4.72 16.16
C HIS A 73 7.94 4.11 17.22
N VAL A 74 8.94 3.32 16.81
CA VAL A 74 9.94 2.76 17.73
C VAL A 74 10.81 3.86 18.31
N GLU A 75 11.29 4.79 17.47
CA GLU A 75 12.07 5.95 17.91
C GLU A 75 11.28 6.85 18.85
N GLN A 76 10.04 7.18 18.52
CA GLN A 76 9.16 7.97 19.37
C GLN A 76 8.94 7.32 20.73
N LYS A 77 8.72 5.99 20.77
CA LYS A 77 8.61 5.24 22.03
C LYS A 77 9.91 5.25 22.82
N LYS A 78 11.06 5.15 22.16
CA LYS A 78 12.39 5.21 22.80
C LYS A 78 12.62 6.58 23.42
N VAL A 79 12.38 7.66 22.67
CA VAL A 79 12.51 9.04 23.13
C VAL A 79 11.56 9.32 24.31
N ALA A 80 10.29 8.91 24.22
CA ALA A 80 9.33 9.09 25.31
C ALA A 80 9.73 8.31 26.58
N LYS A 81 10.34 7.12 26.45
CA LYS A 81 10.88 6.39 27.60
C LYS A 81 12.08 7.12 28.20
N THR A 82 13.01 7.59 27.37
CA THR A 82 14.20 8.31 27.86
C THR A 82 13.82 9.61 28.54
N GLU A 83 12.86 10.36 28.01
CA GLU A 83 12.37 11.59 28.66
C GLU A 83 11.73 11.31 30.02
N LYS A 84 10.90 10.26 30.12
CA LYS A 84 10.30 9.88 31.40
C LYS A 84 11.35 9.49 32.43
N ASP A 85 12.37 8.73 32.02
CA ASP A 85 13.43 8.32 32.91
C ASP A 85 14.31 9.50 33.34
N LEU A 86 14.70 10.38 32.41
CA LEU A 86 15.42 11.61 32.73
C LEU A 86 14.62 12.51 33.68
N ASN A 87 13.33 12.70 33.44
CA ASN A 87 12.48 13.53 34.29
C ASN A 87 12.33 12.90 35.69
N ARG A 88 12.26 11.56 35.78
CA ARG A 88 12.32 10.86 37.07
C ARG A 88 13.65 11.10 37.77
N GLN A 89 14.78 10.96 37.08
CA GLN A 89 16.10 11.22 37.64
C GLN A 89 16.22 12.66 38.13
N ILE A 90 15.78 13.65 37.35
CA ILE A 90 15.75 15.06 37.74
C ILE A 90 14.92 15.27 39.01
N ARG A 91 13.74 14.64 39.11
CA ARG A 91 12.91 14.72 40.32
C ARG A 91 13.61 14.13 41.54
N LEU A 92 14.25 12.98 41.39
CA LEU A 92 15.01 12.35 42.47
C LEU A 92 16.22 13.21 42.88
N LEU A 93 16.94 13.79 41.91
CA LEU A 93 18.07 14.68 42.18
C LEU A 93 17.65 16.01 42.84
N ASN A 94 16.44 16.49 42.58
CA ASN A 94 15.92 17.71 43.20
C ASN A 94 15.25 17.46 44.57
N ASP A 95 15.07 16.20 44.97
CA ASP A 95 14.45 15.85 46.23
C ASP A 95 15.51 15.76 47.35
N PRO A 96 15.50 16.69 48.33
CA PRO A 96 16.49 16.71 49.40
C PRO A 96 16.43 15.47 50.29
N ASP A 97 15.28 14.83 50.44
CA ASP A 97 15.15 13.60 51.23
C ASP A 97 15.79 12.40 50.50
N PHE A 98 15.61 12.34 49.18
CA PHE A 98 16.29 11.33 48.35
C PHE A 98 17.81 11.50 48.39
N ILE A 99 18.32 12.73 48.27
CA ILE A 99 19.76 13.03 48.37
C ILE A 99 20.30 12.62 49.74
N ALA A 100 19.59 12.95 50.83
CA ALA A 100 20.01 12.59 52.19
C ALA A 100 20.05 11.08 52.40
N ASN A 101 19.09 10.33 51.85
CA ASN A 101 19.07 8.87 51.92
C ASN A 101 20.16 8.22 51.07
N TYR A 102 20.40 8.73 49.86
CA TYR A 102 21.51 8.28 49.03
C TYR A 102 22.87 8.53 49.71
N ALA A 103 23.05 9.69 50.34
CA ALA A 103 24.24 10.01 51.11
C ALA A 103 24.42 9.09 52.33
N ARG A 104 23.35 8.73 53.03
CA ARG A 104 23.37 7.74 54.13
C ARG A 104 23.80 6.36 53.64
N ASP A 105 23.20 5.88 52.55
CA ASP A 105 23.44 4.53 52.01
C ASP A 105 24.84 4.38 51.40
N GLN A 106 25.26 5.34 50.56
CA GLN A 106 26.49 5.20 49.77
C GLN A 106 27.72 5.82 50.43
N TYR A 107 27.53 6.85 51.27
CA TYR A 107 28.64 7.62 51.84
C TYR A 107 28.63 7.63 53.37
N MET A 108 27.77 6.82 54.01
CA MET A 108 27.63 6.77 55.47
C MET A 108 27.41 8.17 56.08
N PHE A 109 26.70 9.05 55.38
CA PHE A 109 26.43 10.40 55.86
C PHE A 109 25.42 10.37 57.00
N SER A 110 25.66 11.14 58.06
CA SER A 110 24.84 11.16 59.27
C SER A 110 24.72 12.59 59.78
N LYS A 111 23.53 13.03 60.22
CA LYS A 111 23.34 14.38 60.75
C LYS A 111 23.94 14.52 62.16
N LYS A 112 24.12 15.75 62.62
CA LYS A 112 24.65 16.03 63.95
C LYS A 112 23.73 15.42 65.02
N GLY A 113 24.26 14.45 65.77
CA GLY A 113 23.51 13.70 66.80
C GLY A 113 23.04 12.30 66.38
N GLU A 114 23.21 11.92 65.10
CA GLU A 114 22.93 10.57 64.60
C GLU A 114 24.21 9.69 64.67
N THR A 115 24.08 8.41 65.03
CA THR A 115 25.19 7.43 65.12
C THR A 115 25.05 6.37 64.04
N ILE A 116 26.11 6.11 63.28
CA ILE A 116 26.13 5.11 62.20
C ILE A 116 26.44 3.73 62.80
N ILE A 117 25.57 2.75 62.56
CA ILE A 117 25.75 1.36 63.01
C ILE A 117 25.96 0.49 61.77
N ILE A 118 27.15 -0.09 61.64
CA ILE A 118 27.48 -1.02 60.55
C ILE A 118 27.16 -2.43 61.03
N VAL A 119 26.08 -3.01 60.50
CA VAL A 119 25.72 -4.40 60.78
C VAL A 119 26.43 -5.30 59.77
N PRO A 120 27.20 -6.32 60.21
CA PRO A 120 27.83 -7.25 59.28
C PRO A 120 26.75 -8.05 58.55
N LYS A 121 26.72 -7.95 57.21
CA LYS A 121 25.82 -8.77 56.39
C LYS A 121 26.27 -10.23 56.43
N SER A 122 25.31 -11.14 56.60
CA SER A 122 25.56 -12.58 56.50
C SER A 122 25.99 -12.93 55.07
N LYS A 123 26.80 -13.99 54.91
CA LYS A 123 27.39 -14.40 53.62
C LYS A 123 26.35 -14.72 52.54
N ASP A 124 25.10 -14.94 52.91
CA ASP A 124 24.01 -15.32 52.00
C ASP A 124 23.40 -14.10 51.26
N GLU A 125 23.51 -12.88 51.81
CA GLU A 125 23.00 -11.67 51.16
C GLU A 125 23.96 -11.06 50.14
N ILE A 126 25.26 -11.37 50.21
CA ILE A 126 26.31 -10.79 49.36
C ILE A 126 26.27 -11.36 47.92
N LYS A 127 25.64 -12.52 47.71
CA LYS A 127 25.60 -13.21 46.41
C LYS A 127 24.45 -12.78 45.49
N SER A 128 23.56 -11.90 45.94
CA SER A 128 22.31 -11.57 45.24
C SER A 128 22.32 -10.24 44.47
N ASN A 129 23.46 -9.55 44.36
CA ASN A 129 23.54 -8.25 43.70
C ASN A 129 24.54 -8.25 42.53
#